data_AF-A0A423Q813-F1
#
_entry.id   AF-A0A423Q813-F1
#
_cell.length_a   1.000
_cell.length_b   1.000
_cell.length_c   1.000
_cell.angle_alpha   90.00
_cell.angle_beta   90.00
_cell.angle_gamma   90.00
#
_symmetry.space_group_name_H-M   'P 1'
#
loop_
_entity.id
_entity.type
_entity.pdbx_description
1 polymer ?
#
loop_
_entity_poly.entity_id
_entity_poly.type
_entity_poly.pdbx_seq_one_letter_code
_entity_poly.pdbx_strand_id
1 'polypeptide(L)'
;MKDLGEDLGKAKAGTTIKGLLDEIMAPIVDAHEDLSHALDTISQILTADGEHRSRHLREFDEAASKVLSDFFPGLTLDLDLQIVDIKEFFKAGDLHVTDEVTGDRRRFDQIGTGAQRAIQMALIRHLAETRSANVEKPSRRLLLIDEPELYLHPQGVRRLRHALSRLAGTGFQVVFSTHSPLMLSRENAADTVIVGKTAADGVTAQKPLRQAVREAVANAESQARTLFELGNLAEIYFAERVVLCEGKTDRRLLPLAYEKLYDQTPELDHIAFVSPGSCADFPKALSVLTAMGIQACAVADLDFAYTHARSGGLLPRDSEDMANAKALLGRLQSDVGFTLGGNGLPQTDRKTGWNAADAWAHFAVDENGCAIVEGSHKDLKANKVWIWRQGCIEHVTGAAGKGEDAIIEQEDQLRALSAADIEQQMPAFKACFDWIRDF
;
A
#
# COMPACT_ATOMS: atom_id res chain seq x y z
N MET A 1 23.15 2.54 -10.44
CA MET A 1 22.01 2.94 -11.29
C MET A 1 22.44 2.64 -12.72
N LYS A 2 22.11 1.46 -13.26
CA LYS A 2 22.40 1.15 -14.67
C LYS A 2 21.42 1.95 -15.52
N ASP A 3 21.93 2.50 -16.61
CA ASP A 3 21.22 3.39 -17.52
C ASP A 3 19.93 2.74 -18.04
N LEU A 4 18.77 3.29 -17.65
CA LEU A 4 17.43 2.85 -18.09
C LEU A 4 17.29 2.88 -19.63
N GLY A 5 18.12 3.64 -20.34
CA GLY A 5 18.15 3.69 -21.80
C GLY A 5 18.80 2.47 -22.46
N GLU A 6 19.75 1.80 -21.81
CA GLU A 6 20.45 0.66 -22.42
C GLU A 6 19.62 -0.63 -22.45
N ASP A 7 18.68 -0.79 -21.51
CA ASP A 7 17.81 -1.97 -21.40
C ASP A 7 16.60 -1.96 -22.36
N LEU A 8 16.35 -0.84 -23.02
CA LEU A 8 15.14 -0.65 -23.85
C LEU A 8 15.45 -0.64 -25.35
N GLY A 9 16.72 -0.45 -25.72
CA GLY A 9 17.18 -0.18 -27.09
C GLY A 9 17.31 -1.39 -28.01
N LYS A 10 17.56 -2.57 -27.46
CA LYS A 10 17.73 -3.83 -28.19
C LYS A 10 17.19 -4.93 -27.29
N ALA A 11 16.65 -6.01 -27.85
CA ALA A 11 16.48 -7.27 -27.10
C ALA A 11 17.85 -7.90 -26.76
N LYS A 12 18.74 -7.11 -26.13
CA LYS A 12 19.99 -7.57 -25.53
C LYS A 12 19.63 -8.60 -24.46
N ALA A 13 20.47 -9.60 -24.30
CA ALA A 13 20.27 -10.62 -23.27
C ALA A 13 20.16 -9.94 -21.89
N GLY A 14 19.06 -10.19 -21.16
CA GLY A 14 18.85 -9.70 -19.80
C GLY A 14 17.77 -8.62 -19.61
N THR A 15 17.17 -8.08 -20.67
CA THR A 15 16.11 -7.06 -20.53
C THR A 15 14.77 -7.67 -20.13
N THR A 16 13.97 -6.95 -19.32
CA THR A 16 12.65 -7.42 -18.84
C THR A 16 11.71 -7.78 -19.99
N ILE A 17 11.77 -7.02 -21.09
CA ILE A 17 10.98 -7.30 -22.31
C ILE A 17 11.39 -8.61 -22.94
N LYS A 18 12.69 -8.88 -23.07
CA LYS A 18 13.15 -10.12 -23.68
C LYS A 18 12.68 -11.32 -22.87
N GLY A 19 12.78 -11.25 -21.54
CA GLY A 19 12.22 -12.29 -20.67
C GLY A 19 10.71 -12.48 -20.85
N LEU A 20 9.94 -11.39 -20.96
CA LEU A 20 8.50 -11.47 -21.22
C LEU A 20 8.18 -12.06 -22.60
N LEU A 21 8.93 -11.67 -23.63
CA LEU A 21 8.77 -12.20 -24.98
C LEU A 21 9.15 -13.69 -25.01
N ASP A 22 10.27 -14.09 -24.40
CA ASP A 22 10.65 -15.51 -24.28
C ASP A 22 9.52 -16.33 -23.64
N GLU A 23 8.85 -15.78 -22.62
CA GLU A 23 7.72 -16.41 -21.96
C GLU A 23 6.43 -16.49 -22.79
N ILE A 24 6.16 -15.49 -23.62
CA ILE A 24 5.03 -15.45 -24.54
C ILE A 24 5.29 -16.34 -25.76
N MET A 25 6.55 -16.42 -26.21
CA MET A 25 6.96 -17.15 -27.40
C MET A 25 7.19 -18.64 -27.14
N ALA A 26 7.52 -19.06 -25.92
CA ALA A 26 7.74 -20.48 -25.61
C ALA A 26 6.59 -21.41 -26.06
N PRO A 27 5.31 -21.11 -25.78
CA PRO A 27 4.19 -21.92 -26.31
C PRO A 27 4.09 -21.92 -27.84
N ILE A 28 4.50 -20.83 -28.50
CA ILE A 28 4.49 -20.73 -29.97
C ILE A 28 5.57 -21.64 -30.55
N VAL A 29 6.77 -21.65 -29.96
CA VAL A 29 7.85 -22.57 -30.36
C VAL A 29 7.42 -24.02 -30.14
N ASP A 30 6.82 -24.33 -29.00
CA ASP A 30 6.34 -25.69 -28.69
C ASP A 30 5.22 -26.14 -29.66
N ALA A 31 4.39 -25.22 -30.15
CA ALA A 31 3.33 -25.53 -31.10
C ALA A 31 3.82 -25.75 -32.55
N HIS A 32 5.05 -25.33 -32.85
CA HIS A 32 5.65 -25.34 -34.19
C HIS A 32 6.89 -26.25 -34.27
N GLU A 33 6.74 -27.52 -33.90
CA GLU A 33 7.79 -28.53 -34.07
C GLU A 33 8.24 -28.69 -35.54
N ASP A 34 7.34 -28.41 -36.49
CA ASP A 34 7.61 -28.41 -37.93
C ASP A 34 8.71 -27.42 -38.34
N LEU A 35 8.76 -26.25 -37.71
CA LEU A 35 9.83 -25.27 -37.92
C LEU A 35 11.18 -25.76 -37.39
N SER A 36 11.19 -26.51 -36.28
CA SER A 36 12.41 -27.13 -35.76
C SER A 36 12.97 -28.14 -36.74
N HIS A 37 12.11 -29.00 -37.30
CA HIS A 37 12.52 -29.98 -38.31
C HIS A 37 13.07 -29.35 -39.60
N ALA A 38 12.52 -28.20 -40.02
CA ALA A 38 13.02 -27.48 -41.19
C ALA A 38 14.44 -26.93 -40.95
N LEU A 39 14.70 -26.34 -39.77
CA LEU A 39 16.02 -25.85 -39.39
C LEU A 39 17.04 -26.99 -39.25
N ASP A 40 16.63 -28.13 -38.70
CA ASP A 40 17.48 -29.34 -38.63
C ASP A 40 17.83 -29.84 -40.04
N THR A 41 16.89 -29.81 -40.97
CA THR A 41 17.14 -30.19 -42.37
C THR A 41 18.17 -29.27 -43.02
N ILE A 42 18.04 -27.96 -42.81
CA ILE A 42 19.03 -26.98 -43.28
C ILE A 42 20.40 -27.25 -42.63
N SER A 43 20.40 -27.65 -41.35
CA SER A 43 21.61 -28.02 -40.61
C SER A 43 22.35 -29.21 -41.18
N GLN A 44 21.63 -30.25 -41.54
CA GLN A 44 22.23 -31.41 -42.19
C GLN A 44 22.84 -31.10 -43.56
N ILE A 45 22.44 -30.00 -44.23
CA ILE A 45 22.93 -29.61 -45.55
C ILE A 45 24.14 -28.68 -45.47
N LEU A 46 24.21 -27.81 -44.46
CA LEU A 46 25.17 -26.69 -44.44
C LEU A 46 26.34 -26.89 -43.46
N THR A 47 26.20 -27.74 -42.44
CA THR A 47 27.26 -28.00 -41.45
C THR A 47 28.29 -29.01 -41.96
N ALA A 48 29.50 -28.98 -41.42
CA ALA A 48 30.56 -29.92 -41.78
C ALA A 48 30.19 -31.37 -41.43
N ASP A 49 29.54 -31.57 -40.28
CA ASP A 49 29.11 -32.88 -39.76
C ASP A 49 27.73 -33.33 -40.27
N GLY A 50 27.11 -32.58 -41.18
CA GLY A 50 25.78 -32.89 -41.70
C GLY A 50 25.75 -34.13 -42.60
N GLU A 51 24.86 -35.10 -42.30
CA GLU A 51 24.70 -36.33 -43.10
C GLU A 51 24.43 -36.03 -44.59
N HIS A 52 23.72 -34.93 -44.86
CA HIS A 52 23.28 -34.51 -46.19
C HIS A 52 24.02 -33.27 -46.71
N ARG A 53 25.28 -33.05 -46.28
CA ARG A 53 26.08 -31.86 -46.65
C ARG A 53 26.04 -31.59 -48.16
N SER A 54 25.78 -30.35 -48.52
CA SER A 54 25.66 -29.87 -49.90
C SER A 54 26.86 -30.30 -50.72
N ARG A 55 26.58 -30.83 -51.91
CA ARG A 55 27.62 -31.23 -52.88
C ARG A 55 28.60 -30.09 -53.19
N HIS A 56 28.10 -28.86 -53.31
CA HIS A 56 28.94 -27.70 -53.61
C HIS A 56 29.91 -27.36 -52.47
N LEU A 57 29.49 -27.58 -51.21
CA LEU A 57 30.35 -27.37 -50.05
C LEU A 57 31.43 -28.45 -49.98
N ARG A 58 31.08 -29.72 -50.22
CA ARG A 58 32.06 -30.81 -50.30
C ARG A 58 33.09 -30.58 -51.41
N GLU A 59 32.64 -30.18 -52.61
CA GLU A 59 33.54 -29.86 -53.72
C GLU A 59 34.48 -28.69 -53.38
N PHE A 60 34.00 -27.69 -52.63
CA PHE A 60 34.83 -26.60 -52.13
C PHE A 60 35.85 -27.08 -51.09
N ASP A 61 35.43 -27.84 -50.08
CA ASP A 61 36.29 -28.36 -49.01
C ASP A 61 37.43 -29.23 -49.60
N GLU A 62 37.11 -30.10 -50.56
CA GLU A 62 38.07 -30.94 -51.28
C GLU A 62 39.05 -30.10 -52.12
N ALA A 63 38.55 -29.14 -52.89
CA ALA A 63 39.38 -28.29 -53.75
C ALA A 63 40.32 -27.41 -52.91
N ALA A 64 39.79 -26.80 -51.83
CA ALA A 64 40.57 -25.96 -50.92
C ALA A 64 41.62 -26.78 -50.17
N SER A 65 41.26 -27.97 -49.67
CA SER A 65 42.19 -28.88 -49.00
C SER A 65 43.31 -29.35 -49.92
N LYS A 66 43.00 -29.62 -51.19
CA LYS A 66 44.00 -30.01 -52.18
C LYS A 66 45.01 -28.89 -52.42
N VAL A 67 44.54 -27.66 -52.61
CA VAL A 67 45.43 -26.48 -52.77
C VAL A 67 46.27 -26.25 -51.51
N LEU A 68 45.68 -26.42 -50.32
CA LEU A 68 46.39 -26.26 -49.05
C LEU A 68 47.51 -27.29 -48.86
N SER A 69 47.30 -28.52 -49.33
CA SER A 69 48.25 -29.62 -49.18
C SER A 69 49.61 -29.36 -49.84
N ASP A 70 49.64 -28.55 -50.91
CA ASP A 70 50.87 -28.14 -51.59
C ASP A 70 51.76 -27.25 -50.70
N PHE A 71 51.16 -26.53 -49.74
CA PHE A 71 51.87 -25.67 -48.79
C PHE A 71 52.11 -26.34 -47.43
N PHE A 72 51.10 -27.06 -46.92
CA PHE A 72 51.13 -27.69 -45.59
C PHE A 72 50.56 -29.12 -45.65
N PRO A 73 51.39 -30.13 -45.93
CA PRO A 73 50.97 -31.52 -45.97
C PRO A 73 50.45 -31.98 -44.60
N GLY A 74 49.22 -32.49 -44.55
CA GLY A 74 48.59 -33.01 -43.34
C GLY A 74 47.50 -32.12 -42.72
N LEU A 75 47.20 -30.95 -43.32
CA LEU A 75 46.07 -30.10 -42.93
C LEU A 75 44.92 -30.22 -43.94
N THR A 76 43.69 -30.27 -43.45
CA THR A 76 42.45 -30.21 -44.24
C THR A 76 41.66 -28.96 -43.89
N LEU A 77 40.84 -28.50 -44.83
CA LEU A 77 40.00 -27.32 -44.68
C LEU A 77 38.55 -27.71 -44.94
N ASP A 78 37.70 -27.46 -43.95
CA ASP A 78 36.27 -27.70 -44.01
C ASP A 78 35.53 -26.42 -43.63
N LEU A 79 34.61 -25.97 -44.48
CA LEU A 79 33.81 -24.77 -44.24
C LEU A 79 32.58 -25.11 -43.39
N ASP A 80 32.65 -24.86 -42.09
CA ASP A 80 31.51 -25.07 -41.21
C ASP A 80 30.65 -23.80 -41.06
N LEU A 81 29.35 -23.92 -41.36
CA LEU A 81 28.40 -22.83 -41.27
C LEU A 81 27.63 -22.93 -39.96
N GLN A 82 27.79 -21.92 -39.09
CA GLN A 82 27.02 -21.82 -37.86
C GLN A 82 25.55 -21.57 -38.17
N ILE A 83 24.67 -22.42 -37.65
CA ILE A 83 23.23 -22.29 -37.79
C ILE A 83 22.64 -21.87 -36.46
N VAL A 84 21.72 -20.92 -36.57
CA VAL A 84 21.01 -20.31 -35.46
C VAL A 84 19.89 -21.27 -35.05
N ASP A 85 19.84 -21.65 -33.78
CA ASP A 85 18.73 -22.49 -33.28
C ASP A 85 17.40 -21.73 -33.35
N ILE A 86 16.26 -22.44 -33.31
CA ILE A 86 14.95 -21.79 -33.42
C ILE A 86 14.71 -20.74 -32.31
N LYS A 87 15.26 -20.97 -31.11
CA LYS A 87 15.13 -20.04 -29.99
C LYS A 87 15.95 -18.78 -30.23
N GLU A 88 17.14 -18.88 -30.79
CA GLU A 88 18.00 -17.78 -31.20
C GLU A 88 17.41 -17.01 -32.38
N PHE A 89 16.74 -17.71 -33.31
CA PHE A 89 16.02 -17.09 -34.41
C PHE A 89 14.89 -16.19 -33.90
N PHE A 90 14.06 -16.68 -32.97
CA PHE A 90 13.01 -15.87 -32.35
C PHE A 90 13.58 -14.75 -31.46
N LYS A 91 14.73 -14.96 -30.80
CA LYS A 91 15.44 -13.91 -30.04
C LYS A 91 15.99 -12.79 -30.92
N ALA A 92 16.17 -13.02 -32.22
CA ALA A 92 16.61 -12.01 -33.18
C ALA A 92 15.48 -11.11 -33.70
N GLY A 93 14.22 -11.40 -33.36
CA GLY A 93 13.07 -10.60 -33.79
C GLY A 93 13.03 -9.19 -33.17
N ASP A 94 12.71 -8.19 -34.00
CA ASP A 94 12.48 -6.81 -33.55
C ASP A 94 10.98 -6.56 -33.30
N LEU A 95 10.63 -6.07 -32.10
CA LEU A 95 9.28 -5.64 -31.79
C LEU A 95 9.00 -4.27 -32.43
N HIS A 96 7.93 -4.19 -33.22
CA HIS A 96 7.49 -2.96 -33.87
C HIS A 96 6.11 -2.56 -33.34
N VAL A 97 5.87 -1.25 -33.28
CA VAL A 97 4.58 -0.67 -32.90
C VAL A 97 4.14 0.26 -34.02
N THR A 98 2.88 0.11 -34.41
CA THR A 98 2.25 0.94 -35.42
C THR A 98 1.21 1.81 -34.74
N ASP A 99 1.29 3.11 -34.95
CA ASP A 99 0.20 4.03 -34.63
C ASP A 99 -0.85 3.90 -35.75
N GLU A 100 -2.02 3.34 -35.43
CA GLU A 100 -3.09 3.12 -36.41
C GLU A 100 -3.71 4.43 -36.93
N VAL A 101 -3.58 5.54 -36.20
CA VAL A 101 -4.13 6.84 -36.61
C VAL A 101 -3.22 7.51 -37.63
N THR A 102 -1.91 7.52 -37.37
CA THR A 102 -0.93 8.16 -38.26
C THR A 102 -0.35 7.21 -39.32
N GLY A 103 -0.50 5.90 -39.11
CA GLY A 103 0.14 4.85 -39.92
C GLY A 103 1.64 4.68 -39.67
N ASP A 104 2.20 5.43 -38.73
CA ASP A 104 3.64 5.43 -38.47
C ASP A 104 4.06 4.15 -37.73
N ARG A 105 5.08 3.47 -38.25
CA ARG A 105 5.60 2.22 -37.70
C ARG A 105 7.02 2.44 -37.23
N ARG A 106 7.22 2.27 -35.93
CA ARG A 106 8.52 2.47 -35.26
C ARG A 106 8.93 1.20 -34.53
N ARG A 107 10.23 1.03 -34.32
CA ARG A 107 10.71 -0.02 -33.42
C ARG A 107 10.35 0.36 -31.98
N PHE A 108 10.17 -0.64 -31.13
CA PHE A 108 9.85 -0.45 -29.71
C PHE A 108 10.80 0.55 -29.01
N ASP A 109 12.10 0.49 -29.30
CA ASP A 109 13.14 1.35 -28.74
C ASP A 109 13.05 2.82 -29.16
N GLN A 110 12.29 3.11 -30.21
CA GLN A 110 12.16 4.46 -30.80
C GLN A 110 10.90 5.20 -30.30
N ILE A 111 10.17 4.60 -29.37
CA ILE A 111 8.94 5.15 -28.81
C ILE A 111 9.26 5.80 -27.46
N GLY A 112 8.51 6.84 -27.09
CA GLY A 112 8.63 7.45 -25.77
C GLY A 112 8.49 6.42 -24.62
N THR A 113 9.24 6.63 -23.55
CA THR A 113 9.33 5.74 -22.38
C THR A 113 7.98 5.41 -21.75
N GLY A 114 7.02 6.35 -21.78
CA GLY A 114 5.65 6.12 -21.33
C GLY A 114 4.92 5.02 -22.11
N ALA A 115 4.99 5.08 -23.44
CA ALA A 115 4.37 4.05 -24.29
C ALA A 115 5.14 2.73 -24.25
N GLN A 116 6.47 2.77 -24.13
CA GLN A 116 7.28 1.57 -23.87
C GLN A 116 6.83 0.84 -22.60
N ARG A 117 6.64 1.56 -21.48
CA ARG A 117 6.12 0.98 -20.23
C ARG A 117 4.70 0.46 -20.40
N ALA A 118 3.81 1.21 -21.06
CA ALA A 118 2.46 0.75 -21.32
C ALA A 118 2.42 -0.58 -22.10
N ILE A 119 3.31 -0.73 -23.10
CA ILE A 119 3.46 -1.98 -23.87
C ILE A 119 4.01 -3.10 -22.98
N GLN A 120 5.05 -2.86 -22.19
CA GLN A 120 5.56 -3.87 -21.23
C GLN A 120 4.45 -4.39 -20.32
N MET A 121 3.65 -3.48 -19.77
CA MET A 121 2.55 -3.81 -18.88
C MET A 121 1.41 -4.53 -19.61
N ALA A 122 1.15 -4.17 -20.88
CA ALA A 122 0.22 -4.89 -21.75
C ALA A 122 0.68 -6.34 -22.00
N LEU A 123 1.98 -6.55 -22.24
CA LEU A 123 2.58 -7.88 -22.41
C LEU A 123 2.52 -8.69 -21.12
N ILE A 124 2.82 -8.09 -19.95
CA ILE A 124 2.64 -8.75 -18.64
C ILE A 124 1.20 -9.19 -18.44
N ARG A 125 0.23 -8.32 -18.78
CA ARG A 125 -1.18 -8.66 -18.69
C ARG A 125 -1.56 -9.79 -19.64
N HIS A 126 -1.09 -9.77 -20.89
CA HIS A 126 -1.31 -10.84 -21.85
C HIS A 126 -0.73 -12.17 -21.34
N LEU A 127 0.50 -12.14 -20.82
CA LEU A 127 1.14 -13.32 -20.21
C LEU A 127 0.30 -13.87 -19.05
N ALA A 128 -0.21 -13.01 -18.17
CA ALA A 128 -1.09 -13.42 -17.07
C ALA A 128 -2.39 -14.07 -17.57
N GLU A 129 -2.98 -13.56 -18.66
CA GLU A 129 -4.19 -14.11 -19.29
C GLU A 129 -3.91 -15.49 -19.91
N THR A 130 -2.85 -15.62 -20.70
CA THR A 130 -2.46 -16.88 -21.36
C THR A 130 -2.08 -17.97 -20.35
N ARG A 131 -1.34 -17.62 -19.28
CA ARG A 131 -0.93 -18.57 -18.23
C ARG A 131 -2.09 -19.00 -17.33
N SER A 132 -3.12 -18.16 -17.16
CA SER A 132 -4.32 -18.55 -16.39
C SER A 132 -5.07 -19.72 -17.05
N ALA A 133 -4.92 -19.93 -18.36
CA ALA A 133 -5.60 -20.98 -19.11
C ALA A 133 -4.87 -22.34 -19.06
N ASN A 134 -3.55 -22.36 -18.86
CA ASN A 134 -2.71 -23.55 -18.92
C ASN A 134 -1.94 -23.75 -17.59
N VAL A 135 -2.55 -24.45 -16.63
CA VAL A 135 -2.03 -24.66 -15.26
C VAL A 135 -1.00 -25.82 -15.18
N GLU A 136 -0.67 -26.47 -16.30
CA GLU A 136 -0.07 -27.81 -16.27
C GLU A 136 1.43 -27.88 -15.92
N LYS A 137 2.14 -26.76 -15.70
CA LYS A 137 3.53 -26.80 -15.18
C LYS A 137 3.79 -25.71 -14.14
N PRO A 138 4.06 -26.06 -12.87
CA PRO A 138 4.47 -25.09 -11.86
C PRO A 138 5.90 -24.63 -12.14
N SER A 139 6.06 -23.56 -12.92
CA SER A 139 7.35 -22.88 -13.05
C SER A 139 7.53 -21.94 -11.86
N ARG A 140 8.53 -22.17 -10.99
CA ARG A 140 8.88 -21.22 -9.91
C ARG A 140 9.63 -20.01 -10.50
N ARG A 141 8.88 -18.98 -10.90
CA ARG A 141 9.46 -17.78 -11.52
C ARG A 141 9.34 -16.59 -10.61
N LEU A 142 10.41 -15.82 -10.48
CA LEU A 142 10.42 -14.58 -9.71
C LEU A 142 10.40 -13.39 -10.68
N LEU A 143 9.39 -12.53 -10.55
CA LEU A 143 9.25 -11.29 -11.29
C LEU A 143 9.50 -10.12 -10.33
N LEU A 144 10.58 -9.39 -10.58
CA LEU A 144 10.97 -8.20 -9.82
C LEU A 144 10.72 -6.96 -10.69
N ILE A 145 9.90 -6.02 -10.22
CA ILE A 145 9.57 -4.81 -10.99
C ILE A 145 9.74 -3.57 -10.13
N ASP A 146 10.47 -2.59 -10.63
CA ASP A 146 10.61 -1.29 -9.98
C ASP A 146 9.56 -0.32 -10.54
N GLU A 147 8.74 0.26 -9.66
CA GLU A 147 7.68 1.24 -9.94
C GLU A 147 6.85 0.92 -11.21
N PRO A 148 6.12 -0.21 -11.22
CA PRO A 148 5.34 -0.68 -12.38
C PRO A 148 4.28 0.34 -12.86
N GLU A 149 3.83 1.24 -11.99
CA GLU A 149 2.83 2.27 -12.27
C GLU A 149 3.33 3.46 -13.10
N LEU A 150 4.64 3.63 -13.27
CA LEU A 150 5.17 4.85 -13.85
C LEU A 150 4.65 5.10 -15.27
N TYR A 151 4.24 6.35 -15.53
CA TYR A 151 3.63 6.83 -16.78
C TYR A 151 2.26 6.24 -17.12
N LEU A 152 1.62 5.50 -16.21
CA LEU A 152 0.26 5.02 -16.40
C LEU A 152 -0.77 5.97 -15.77
N HIS A 153 -1.86 6.20 -16.48
CA HIS A 153 -3.05 6.84 -15.93
C HIS A 153 -3.62 5.99 -14.77
N PRO A 154 -4.28 6.56 -13.74
CA PRO A 154 -4.83 5.82 -12.59
C PRO A 154 -5.62 4.53 -12.91
N GLN A 155 -6.41 4.54 -13.99
CA GLN A 155 -7.11 3.34 -14.45
C GLN A 155 -6.16 2.24 -14.94
N GLY A 156 -5.08 2.61 -15.62
CA GLY A 156 -4.00 1.71 -16.04
C GLY A 156 -3.28 1.10 -14.85
N VAL A 157 -2.97 1.88 -13.82
CA VAL A 157 -2.36 1.38 -12.57
C VAL A 157 -3.23 0.31 -11.90
N ARG A 158 -4.54 0.56 -11.81
CA ARG A 158 -5.49 -0.43 -11.25
C ARG A 158 -5.55 -1.72 -12.08
N ARG A 159 -5.57 -1.61 -13.42
CA ARG A 159 -5.55 -2.77 -14.33
C ARG A 159 -4.25 -3.56 -14.17
N LEU A 160 -3.12 -2.87 -14.02
CA LEU A 160 -1.81 -3.47 -13.82
C LEU A 160 -1.73 -4.21 -12.49
N ARG A 161 -2.12 -3.59 -11.38
CA ARG A 161 -2.20 -4.25 -10.06
C ARG A 161 -2.98 -5.56 -10.14
N HIS A 162 -4.14 -5.55 -10.82
CA HIS A 162 -4.95 -6.74 -11.02
C HIS A 162 -4.25 -7.81 -11.89
N ALA A 163 -3.56 -7.39 -12.96
CA ALA A 163 -2.80 -8.32 -13.80
C ALA A 163 -1.64 -8.98 -13.04
N LEU A 164 -0.88 -8.22 -12.25
CA LEU A 164 0.20 -8.73 -11.41
C LEU A 164 -0.31 -9.70 -10.34
N SER A 165 -1.44 -9.38 -9.70
CA SER A 165 -2.09 -10.28 -8.73
C SER A 165 -2.54 -11.60 -9.37
N ARG A 166 -3.10 -11.57 -10.59
CA ARG A 166 -3.43 -12.80 -11.33
C ARG A 166 -2.19 -13.60 -11.69
N LEU A 167 -1.13 -12.94 -12.14
CA LEU A 167 0.13 -13.59 -12.49
C LEU A 167 0.75 -14.30 -11.26
N ALA A 168 0.66 -13.69 -10.08
CA ALA A 168 1.09 -14.31 -8.83
C ALA A 168 0.35 -15.64 -8.53
N GLY A 169 -0.89 -15.79 -9.02
CA GLY A 169 -1.67 -17.02 -8.92
C GLY A 169 -1.31 -18.11 -9.93
N THR A 170 -0.51 -17.81 -10.96
CA THR A 170 -0.17 -18.75 -12.06
C THR A 170 1.26 -19.28 -11.99
N GLY A 171 1.83 -19.34 -10.78
CA GLY A 171 3.17 -19.88 -10.52
C GLY A 171 4.29 -18.84 -10.48
N PHE A 172 3.99 -17.56 -10.72
CA PHE A 172 4.95 -16.48 -10.51
C PHE A 172 4.93 -16.02 -9.05
N GLN A 173 6.10 -15.68 -8.51
CA GLN A 173 6.23 -14.81 -7.35
C GLN A 173 6.49 -13.40 -7.88
N VAL A 174 5.63 -12.46 -7.56
CA VAL A 174 5.76 -11.06 -8.01
C VAL A 174 6.17 -10.20 -6.82
N VAL A 175 7.27 -9.47 -6.96
CA VAL A 175 7.73 -8.48 -5.99
C VAL A 175 7.91 -7.16 -6.73
N PHE A 176 7.32 -6.10 -6.20
CA PHE A 176 7.45 -4.76 -6.78
C PHE A 176 7.59 -3.69 -5.70
N SER A 177 8.33 -2.63 -6.03
CA SER A 177 8.33 -1.34 -5.31
C SER A 177 7.30 -0.41 -5.93
N THR A 178 6.72 0.48 -5.12
CA THR A 178 5.70 1.43 -5.58
C THR A 178 5.69 2.63 -4.64
N HIS A 179 5.52 3.82 -5.21
CA HIS A 179 5.14 5.03 -4.45
C HIS A 179 3.66 5.38 -4.67
N SER A 180 2.94 4.61 -5.49
CA SER A 180 1.53 4.84 -5.74
C SER A 180 0.61 4.12 -4.75
N PRO A 181 -0.31 4.83 -4.07
CA PRO A 181 -1.34 4.19 -3.25
C PRO A 181 -2.33 3.36 -4.10
N LEU A 182 -2.40 3.60 -5.41
CA LEU A 182 -3.27 2.83 -6.32
C LEU A 182 -2.78 1.40 -6.57
N MET A 183 -1.53 1.10 -6.23
CA MET A 183 -0.94 -0.24 -6.27
C MET A 183 -1.27 -1.06 -5.02
N LEU A 184 -1.80 -0.44 -3.96
CA LEU A 184 -2.31 -1.16 -2.80
C LEU A 184 -3.75 -1.62 -3.02
N SER A 185 -4.06 -2.77 -2.43
CA SER A 185 -5.41 -3.30 -2.29
C SER A 185 -5.52 -4.15 -1.05
N ARG A 186 -6.74 -4.53 -0.68
CA ARG A 186 -7.00 -5.34 0.51
C ARG A 186 -6.25 -6.66 0.49
N GLU A 187 -6.10 -7.23 -0.71
CA GLU A 187 -5.49 -8.54 -0.92
C GLU A 187 -3.97 -8.50 -0.72
N ASN A 188 -3.30 -7.42 -1.19
CA ASN A 188 -1.83 -7.32 -1.10
C ASN A 188 -1.34 -6.53 0.11
N ALA A 189 -2.16 -5.65 0.69
CA ALA A 189 -1.76 -4.81 1.81
C ALA A 189 -1.40 -5.61 3.07
N ALA A 190 -1.89 -6.84 3.23
CA ALA A 190 -1.48 -7.70 4.32
C ALA A 190 0.01 -8.09 4.25
N ASP A 191 0.57 -8.10 3.04
CA ASP A 191 1.93 -8.57 2.74
C ASP A 191 2.88 -7.43 2.31
N THR A 192 2.37 -6.20 2.20
CA THR A 192 3.17 -5.01 1.89
C THR A 192 4.14 -4.70 3.02
N VAL A 193 5.36 -4.33 2.64
CA VAL A 193 6.43 -3.86 3.54
C VAL A 193 6.69 -2.39 3.28
N ILE A 194 6.75 -1.59 4.34
CA ILE A 194 7.19 -0.19 4.27
C ILE A 194 8.71 -0.17 4.44
N VAL A 195 9.42 0.47 3.52
CA VAL A 195 10.87 0.67 3.61
C VAL A 195 11.13 2.16 3.81
N GLY A 196 11.79 2.50 4.91
CA GLY A 196 12.07 3.88 5.30
C GLY A 196 13.53 4.09 5.62
N LYS A 197 13.91 5.36 5.79
CA LYS A 197 15.25 5.72 6.26
C LYS A 197 15.19 6.84 7.28
N THR A 198 15.78 6.63 8.44
CA THR A 198 15.96 7.66 9.47
C THR A 198 17.45 7.93 9.70
N ALA A 199 17.78 9.09 10.28
CA ALA A 199 19.16 9.40 10.66
C ALA A 199 19.66 8.50 11.80
N ALA A 200 18.76 8.07 12.68
CA ALA A 200 19.08 7.24 13.85
C ALA A 200 19.28 5.76 13.49
N ASP A 201 18.38 5.20 12.67
CA ASP A 201 18.31 3.74 12.45
C ASP A 201 18.84 3.32 11.06
N GLY A 202 19.16 4.27 10.19
CA GLY A 202 19.54 3.96 8.82
C GLY A 202 18.34 3.46 8.01
N VAL A 203 18.54 2.47 7.15
CA VAL A 203 17.46 1.88 6.32
C VAL A 203 16.74 0.80 7.12
N THR A 204 15.43 0.95 7.29
CA THR A 204 14.58 -0.01 8.01
C THR A 204 13.52 -0.58 7.09
N ALA A 205 13.16 -1.84 7.31
CA ALA A 205 12.02 -2.49 6.68
C ALA A 205 11.02 -2.87 7.78
N GLN A 206 9.82 -2.31 7.67
CA GLN A 206 8.75 -2.53 8.63
C GLN A 206 8.13 -3.92 8.48
N LYS A 207 7.55 -4.44 9.56
CA LYS A 207 6.87 -5.74 9.51
C LYS A 207 5.59 -5.63 8.67
N PRO A 208 5.30 -6.61 7.79
CA PRO A 208 4.03 -6.66 7.10
C PRO A 208 2.87 -6.73 8.08
N LEU A 209 1.73 -6.16 7.69
CA LEU A 209 0.51 -6.17 8.49
C LEU A 209 0.13 -7.58 8.97
N ARG A 210 0.20 -8.59 8.10
CA ARG A 210 -0.13 -9.99 8.46
C ARG A 210 0.72 -10.50 9.61
N GLN A 211 2.00 -10.14 9.64
CA GLN A 211 2.90 -10.52 10.71
C GLN A 211 2.58 -9.73 11.99
N ALA A 212 2.41 -8.41 11.88
CA ALA A 212 2.08 -7.54 13.01
C ALA A 212 0.78 -7.97 13.71
N VAL A 213 -0.26 -8.34 12.96
CA VAL A 213 -1.53 -8.84 13.51
C VAL A 213 -1.33 -10.14 14.30
N ARG A 214 -0.53 -11.08 13.77
CA ARG A 214 -0.26 -12.37 14.44
C ARG A 214 0.50 -12.19 15.75
N GLU A 215 1.41 -11.21 15.80
CA GLU A 215 2.21 -10.92 17.00
C GLU A 215 1.40 -10.10 18.03
N ALA A 216 0.65 -9.09 17.58
CA ALA A 216 -0.08 -8.17 18.45
C ALA A 216 -1.40 -8.74 18.99
N VAL A 217 -2.05 -9.66 18.27
CA VAL A 217 -3.40 -10.12 18.60
C VAL A 217 -3.51 -11.63 18.52
N ALA A 218 -3.32 -12.30 19.67
CA ALA A 218 -3.68 -13.72 19.79
C ALA A 218 -5.20 -13.88 19.54
N ASN A 219 -5.57 -14.66 18.52
CA ASN A 219 -6.94 -15.10 18.21
C ASN A 219 -7.97 -14.08 17.66
N ALA A 220 -7.59 -13.05 16.88
CA ALA A 220 -8.61 -12.19 16.24
C ALA A 220 -8.29 -11.73 14.79
N GLU A 221 -8.10 -12.69 13.88
CA GLU A 221 -7.93 -12.42 12.45
C GLU A 221 -9.13 -11.67 11.82
N SER A 222 -10.33 -11.80 12.40
CA SER A 222 -11.54 -11.11 11.94
C SER A 222 -11.58 -9.61 12.28
N GLN A 223 -10.98 -9.18 13.39
CA GLN A 223 -11.03 -7.78 13.85
C GLN A 223 -9.96 -6.91 13.20
N ALA A 224 -8.81 -7.50 12.86
CA ALA A 224 -7.81 -6.83 12.02
C ALA A 224 -8.36 -6.47 10.63
N ARG A 225 -9.35 -7.22 10.10
CA ARG A 225 -9.95 -6.93 8.79
C ARG A 225 -10.79 -5.65 8.75
N THR A 226 -11.26 -5.16 9.90
CA THR A 226 -12.05 -3.93 10.03
C THR A 226 -11.14 -2.70 10.16
N LEU A 227 -10.05 -2.81 10.93
CA LEU A 227 -9.04 -1.76 11.07
C LEU A 227 -8.41 -1.33 9.75
N PHE A 228 -8.32 -2.26 8.81
CA PHE A 228 -7.68 -2.08 7.50
C PHE A 228 -8.68 -2.20 6.35
N GLU A 229 -9.87 -1.64 6.50
CA GLU A 229 -10.72 -1.34 5.35
C GLU A 229 -9.96 -0.48 4.32
N LEU A 230 -10.28 -0.66 3.03
CA LEU A 230 -9.52 -0.13 1.89
C LEU A 230 -9.25 1.38 1.94
N GLY A 231 -10.16 2.16 2.53
CA GLY A 231 -9.99 3.63 2.65
C GLY A 231 -8.84 4.01 3.57
N ASN A 232 -8.68 3.31 4.69
CA ASN A 232 -7.67 3.61 5.70
C ASN A 232 -6.28 3.09 5.32
N LEU A 233 -6.22 2.03 4.50
CA LEU A 233 -4.97 1.38 4.13
C LEU A 233 -4.00 2.31 3.39
N ALA A 234 -4.48 3.06 2.40
CA ALA A 234 -3.62 3.97 1.65
C ALA A 234 -3.12 5.13 2.52
N GLU A 235 -3.95 5.65 3.43
CA GLU A 235 -3.54 6.73 4.34
C GLU A 235 -2.50 6.22 5.36
N ILE A 236 -2.68 5.03 5.92
CA ILE A 236 -1.75 4.43 6.89
C ILE A 236 -0.38 4.12 6.28
N TYR A 237 -0.33 3.52 5.10
CA TYR A 237 0.93 3.06 4.49
C TYR A 237 1.83 4.19 3.97
N PHE A 238 1.27 5.38 3.77
CA PHE A 238 1.95 6.53 3.18
C PHE A 238 2.10 7.73 4.14
N ALA A 239 1.68 7.59 5.39
CA ALA A 239 1.88 8.59 6.44
C ALA A 239 3.08 8.24 7.32
N GLU A 240 3.76 9.26 7.86
CA GLU A 240 4.75 9.07 8.92
C GLU A 240 4.05 8.90 10.27
N ARG A 241 2.95 9.63 10.48
CA ARG A 241 2.14 9.59 11.70
C ARG A 241 0.68 9.32 11.40
N VAL A 242 0.09 8.37 12.12
CA VAL A 242 -1.33 8.02 12.02
C VAL A 242 -2.06 8.46 13.29
N VAL A 243 -3.10 9.27 13.13
CA VAL A 243 -4.00 9.70 14.20
C VAL A 243 -5.33 8.96 14.03
N LEU A 244 -5.66 8.11 14.99
CA LEU A 244 -6.94 7.40 15.01
C LEU A 244 -8.03 8.30 15.57
N CYS A 245 -9.15 8.39 14.88
CA CYS A 245 -10.28 9.26 15.23
C CYS A 245 -11.58 8.47 15.36
N GLU A 246 -12.48 8.89 16.25
CA GLU A 246 -13.67 8.10 16.58
C GLU A 246 -14.64 7.99 15.39
N GLY A 247 -14.89 9.10 14.70
CA GLY A 247 -15.93 9.12 13.70
C GLY A 247 -15.78 10.18 12.62
N LYS A 248 -16.90 10.41 11.92
CA LYS A 248 -16.98 11.29 10.77
C LYS A 248 -16.73 12.75 11.13
N THR A 249 -17.19 13.19 12.29
CA THR A 249 -17.01 14.56 12.80
C THR A 249 -15.52 14.88 12.90
N ASP A 250 -14.75 14.05 13.63
CA ASP A 250 -13.31 14.19 13.80
C ASP A 250 -12.54 14.19 12.48
N ARG A 251 -12.86 13.26 11.57
CA ARG A 251 -12.19 13.13 10.26
C ARG A 251 -12.38 14.37 9.37
N ARG A 252 -13.39 15.20 9.66
CA ARG A 252 -13.69 16.42 8.92
C ARG A 252 -13.14 17.66 9.61
N LEU A 253 -13.34 17.76 10.93
CA LEU A 253 -12.96 18.95 11.68
C LEU A 253 -11.46 18.99 12.02
N LEU A 254 -10.82 17.86 12.34
CA LEU A 254 -9.42 17.86 12.75
C LEU A 254 -8.46 18.29 11.65
N PRO A 255 -8.55 17.78 10.40
CA PRO A 255 -7.69 18.26 9.32
C PRO A 255 -7.88 19.77 9.04
N LEU A 256 -9.13 20.23 9.09
CA LEU A 256 -9.48 21.63 8.86
C LEU A 256 -8.94 22.54 9.97
N ALA A 257 -9.12 22.17 11.23
CA ALA A 257 -8.60 22.93 12.37
C ALA A 257 -7.06 22.93 12.39
N TYR A 258 -6.43 21.83 12.02
CA TYR A 258 -4.98 21.74 11.85
C TYR A 258 -4.49 22.73 10.78
N GLU A 259 -5.09 22.69 9.58
CA GLU A 259 -4.75 23.59 8.48
C GLU A 259 -4.88 25.05 8.88
N LYS A 260 -5.94 25.40 9.62
CA LYS A 260 -6.16 26.76 10.11
C LYS A 260 -5.13 27.22 11.14
N LEU A 261 -4.66 26.33 12.01
CA LEU A 261 -3.71 26.67 13.06
C LEU A 261 -2.26 26.74 12.57
N TYR A 262 -1.90 25.94 11.55
CA TYR A 262 -0.52 25.81 11.07
C TYR A 262 -0.28 26.32 9.64
N ASP A 263 -1.33 26.79 8.96
CA ASP A 263 -1.28 27.25 7.57
C ASP A 263 -0.78 26.17 6.58
N GLN A 264 -0.93 24.90 6.94
CA GLN A 264 -0.52 23.73 6.14
C GLN A 264 -1.45 22.55 6.39
N THR A 265 -1.74 21.77 5.35
CA THR A 265 -2.56 20.57 5.51
C THR A 265 -1.79 19.47 6.24
N PRO A 266 -2.46 18.63 7.04
CA PRO A 266 -1.79 17.55 7.77
C PRO A 266 -0.97 16.62 6.89
N GLU A 267 -1.38 16.40 5.65
CA GLU A 267 -0.71 15.53 4.69
C GLU A 267 0.68 16.05 4.30
N LEU A 268 0.88 17.37 4.29
CA LEU A 268 2.19 17.99 4.06
C LEU A 268 3.14 17.81 5.24
N ASP A 269 2.59 17.69 6.45
CA ASP A 269 3.33 17.31 7.67
C ASP A 269 3.38 15.78 7.88
N HIS A 270 2.99 15.01 6.86
CA HIS A 270 2.96 13.54 6.87
C HIS A 270 2.09 12.92 7.98
N ILE A 271 1.01 13.61 8.37
CA ILE A 271 0.01 13.18 9.35
C ILE A 271 -1.26 12.72 8.62
N ALA A 272 -1.75 11.52 8.95
CA ALA A 272 -3.02 11.01 8.44
C ALA A 272 -4.04 10.82 9.57
N PHE A 273 -5.24 11.37 9.39
CA PHE A 273 -6.39 11.19 10.28
C PHE A 273 -7.28 10.05 9.79
N VAL A 274 -7.31 8.95 10.53
CA VAL A 274 -7.92 7.68 10.10
C VAL A 274 -9.00 7.26 11.10
N SER A 275 -10.17 6.83 10.62
CA SER A 275 -11.22 6.31 11.49
C SER A 275 -11.34 4.78 11.35
N PRO A 276 -11.04 3.98 12.38
CA PRO A 276 -11.17 2.52 12.35
C PRO A 276 -12.63 2.03 12.42
N GLY A 277 -13.61 2.94 12.46
CA GLY A 277 -15.04 2.65 12.53
C GLY A 277 -15.61 2.66 13.96
N SER A 278 -14.85 2.23 14.96
CA SER A 278 -15.23 2.32 16.38
C SER A 278 -14.03 2.63 17.27
N CYS A 279 -14.22 3.50 18.26
CA CYS A 279 -13.22 3.79 19.29
C CYS A 279 -12.86 2.54 20.12
N ALA A 280 -13.75 1.54 20.21
CA ALA A 280 -13.49 0.26 20.85
C ALA A 280 -12.26 -0.48 20.27
N ASP A 281 -11.90 -0.19 19.03
CA ASP A 281 -10.80 -0.83 18.33
C ASP A 281 -9.46 -0.07 18.48
N PHE A 282 -9.43 1.13 19.08
CA PHE A 282 -8.20 1.91 19.28
C PHE A 282 -7.07 1.14 19.98
N PRO A 283 -7.29 0.44 21.10
CA PRO A 283 -6.20 -0.27 21.78
C PRO A 283 -5.54 -1.31 20.87
N LYS A 284 -6.34 -2.02 20.07
CA LYS A 284 -5.86 -3.02 19.13
C LYS A 284 -5.18 -2.38 17.92
N ALA A 285 -5.77 -1.33 17.37
CA ALA A 285 -5.20 -0.57 16.26
C ALA A 285 -3.82 -0.04 16.61
N LEU A 286 -3.68 0.61 17.77
CA LEU A 286 -2.40 1.13 18.26
C LEU A 286 -1.38 0.00 18.46
N SER A 287 -1.80 -1.14 18.99
CA SER A 287 -0.92 -2.31 19.15
C SER A 287 -0.44 -2.86 17.81
N VAL A 288 -1.33 -2.95 16.80
CA VAL A 288 -0.96 -3.45 15.46
C VAL A 288 -0.05 -2.45 14.74
N LEU A 289 -0.39 -1.15 14.76
CA LEU A 289 0.43 -0.10 14.14
C LEU A 289 1.82 -0.02 14.80
N THR A 290 1.89 -0.16 16.12
CA THR A 290 3.17 -0.25 16.85
C THR A 290 3.97 -1.49 16.43
N ALA A 291 3.32 -2.65 16.27
CA ALA A 291 3.98 -3.86 15.80
C ALA A 291 4.45 -3.78 14.33
N MET A 292 3.77 -2.96 13.51
CA MET A 292 4.22 -2.57 12.16
C MET A 292 5.32 -1.51 12.19
N GLY A 293 5.67 -0.93 13.35
CA GLY A 293 6.64 0.16 13.47
C GLY A 293 6.16 1.49 12.89
N ILE A 294 4.83 1.69 12.79
CA ILE A 294 4.20 2.95 12.39
C ILE A 294 3.95 3.79 13.65
N GLN A 295 4.30 5.08 13.61
CA GLN A 295 3.99 6.00 14.70
C GLN A 295 2.49 6.31 14.69
N ALA A 296 1.79 5.92 15.75
CA ALA A 296 0.35 6.12 15.84
C ALA A 296 -0.08 6.60 17.22
N CYS A 297 -1.10 7.45 17.23
CA CYS A 297 -1.83 7.89 18.42
C CYS A 297 -3.33 7.87 18.15
N ALA A 298 -4.15 8.06 19.17
CA ALA A 298 -5.60 8.20 19.02
C ALA A 298 -6.11 9.48 19.66
N VAL A 299 -7.17 10.05 19.09
CA VAL A 299 -7.97 11.13 19.64
C VAL A 299 -9.37 10.59 19.90
N ALA A 300 -9.84 10.74 21.13
CA ALA A 300 -11.06 10.12 21.63
C ALA A 300 -11.91 11.09 22.46
N ASP A 301 -13.18 10.77 22.60
CA ASP A 301 -14.10 11.41 23.53
C ASP A 301 -13.77 11.00 24.97
N LEU A 302 -14.29 11.75 25.94
CA LEU A 302 -14.02 11.54 27.36
C LEU A 302 -14.53 10.19 27.86
N ASP A 303 -15.65 9.71 27.30
CA ASP A 303 -16.26 8.44 27.70
C ASP A 303 -15.37 7.23 27.39
N PHE A 304 -14.48 7.35 26.40
CA PHE A 304 -13.49 6.32 26.05
C PHE A 304 -12.64 5.92 27.27
N ALA A 305 -12.24 6.88 28.11
CA ALA A 305 -11.42 6.65 29.30
C ALA A 305 -12.10 5.72 30.33
N TYR A 306 -13.42 5.77 30.41
CA TYR A 306 -14.21 5.02 31.40
C TYR A 306 -14.89 3.79 30.81
N THR A 307 -14.80 3.60 29.50
CA THR A 307 -15.39 2.47 28.77
C THR A 307 -14.31 1.64 28.07
N HIS A 308 -13.99 2.01 26.83
CA HIS A 308 -13.20 1.20 25.91
C HIS A 308 -11.73 1.12 26.30
N ALA A 309 -11.13 2.20 26.82
CA ALA A 309 -9.75 2.20 27.33
C ALA A 309 -9.49 1.10 28.37
N ARG A 310 -10.42 0.94 29.31
CA ARG A 310 -10.33 -0.08 30.38
C ARG A 310 -10.64 -1.48 29.87
N SER A 311 -11.62 -1.58 28.97
CA SER A 311 -11.96 -2.87 28.36
C SER A 311 -10.80 -3.45 27.53
N GLY A 312 -10.06 -2.57 26.85
CA GLY A 312 -8.93 -2.89 25.97
C GLY A 312 -7.56 -2.81 26.63
N GLY A 313 -7.48 -2.60 27.95
CA GLY A 313 -6.25 -2.73 28.72
C GLY A 313 -5.29 -1.53 28.67
N LEU A 314 -5.72 -0.37 28.15
CA LEU A 314 -4.95 0.87 28.23
C LEU A 314 -4.95 1.47 29.65
N LEU A 315 -6.06 1.28 30.36
CA LEU A 315 -6.21 1.65 31.77
C LEU A 315 -6.66 0.43 32.60
N PRO A 316 -6.33 0.36 33.90
CA PRO A 316 -6.84 -0.69 34.78
C PRO A 316 -8.38 -0.68 34.84
N ARG A 317 -9.01 -1.86 34.94
CA ARG A 317 -10.49 -1.94 35.02
C ARG A 317 -11.03 -1.44 36.36
N ASP A 318 -10.35 -1.82 37.44
CA ASP A 318 -10.72 -1.48 38.81
C ASP A 318 -9.63 -0.60 39.41
N SER A 319 -9.79 0.71 39.26
CA SER A 319 -8.89 1.71 39.84
C SER A 319 -9.66 2.79 40.57
N GLU A 320 -8.97 3.50 41.45
CA GLU A 320 -9.54 4.49 42.36
C GLU A 320 -10.25 5.63 41.62
N ASP A 321 -9.69 6.10 40.51
CA ASP A 321 -10.28 7.07 39.60
C ASP A 321 -11.63 6.61 39.03
N MET A 322 -11.80 5.33 38.68
CA MET A 322 -13.07 4.78 38.18
C MET A 322 -14.12 4.72 39.29
N ALA A 323 -13.72 4.35 40.50
CA ALA A 323 -14.62 4.33 41.66
C ALA A 323 -15.08 5.74 42.00
N ASN A 324 -14.15 6.71 42.01
CA ASN A 324 -14.43 8.12 42.26
C ASN A 324 -15.32 8.72 41.16
N ALA A 325 -15.08 8.37 39.89
CA ALA A 325 -15.91 8.80 38.77
C ALA A 325 -17.37 8.31 38.94
N LYS A 326 -17.57 7.02 39.24
CA LYS A 326 -18.92 6.47 39.47
C LYS A 326 -19.62 7.10 40.67
N ALA A 327 -18.91 7.32 41.78
CA ALA A 327 -19.47 7.97 42.96
C ALA A 327 -19.93 9.41 42.66
N LEU A 328 -19.10 10.17 41.93
CA LEU A 328 -19.42 11.53 41.53
C LEU A 328 -20.57 11.56 40.52
N LEU A 329 -20.59 10.66 39.53
CA LEU A 329 -21.69 10.54 38.58
C LEU A 329 -23.03 10.23 39.28
N GLY A 330 -23.03 9.38 40.32
CA GLY A 330 -24.22 9.10 41.11
C GLY A 330 -24.73 10.33 41.89
N ARG A 331 -23.82 11.16 42.41
CA ARG A 331 -24.17 12.46 43.01
C ARG A 331 -24.78 13.40 41.96
N LEU A 332 -24.09 13.61 40.86
CA LEU A 332 -24.52 14.52 39.78
C LEU A 332 -25.84 14.08 39.15
N GLN A 333 -26.09 12.78 39.04
CA GLN A 333 -27.40 12.26 38.59
C GLN A 333 -28.54 12.76 39.48
N SER A 334 -28.33 12.82 40.80
CA SER A 334 -29.36 13.28 41.74
C SER A 334 -29.62 14.79 41.63
N ASP A 335 -28.60 15.55 41.24
CA ASP A 335 -28.66 17.01 41.12
C ASP A 335 -29.25 17.46 39.77
N VAL A 336 -28.91 16.78 38.68
CA VAL A 336 -29.16 17.21 37.29
C VAL A 336 -30.20 16.34 36.56
N GLY A 337 -30.36 15.09 36.98
CA GLY A 337 -31.41 14.19 36.47
C GLY A 337 -31.07 13.43 35.18
N PHE A 338 -29.80 13.32 34.77
CA PHE A 338 -29.42 12.44 33.66
C PHE A 338 -29.48 10.95 34.05
N THR A 339 -29.50 10.05 33.06
CA THR A 339 -29.70 8.62 33.29
C THR A 339 -28.37 7.88 33.37
N LEU A 340 -28.16 7.08 34.42
CA LEU A 340 -27.06 6.12 34.54
C LEU A 340 -27.53 4.71 34.17
N GLY A 341 -26.72 3.99 33.40
CA GLY A 341 -26.94 2.58 33.08
C GLY A 341 -26.59 1.64 34.23
N GLY A 342 -26.85 0.34 34.05
CA GLY A 342 -26.56 -0.68 35.07
C GLY A 342 -25.08 -0.86 35.43
N ASN A 343 -24.17 -0.26 34.66
CA ASN A 343 -22.74 -0.19 34.93
C ASN A 343 -22.30 1.04 35.75
N GLY A 344 -23.24 1.93 36.08
CA GLY A 344 -22.98 3.20 36.78
C GLY A 344 -22.40 4.31 35.90
N LEU A 345 -22.50 4.18 34.57
CA LEU A 345 -22.02 5.17 33.61
C LEU A 345 -23.18 5.88 32.88
N PRO A 346 -22.96 7.09 32.34
CA PRO A 346 -23.99 7.83 31.62
C PRO A 346 -24.53 7.05 30.44
N GLN A 347 -25.86 7.10 30.27
CA GLN A 347 -26.56 6.50 29.16
C GLN A 347 -27.50 7.52 28.53
N THR A 348 -27.52 7.58 27.19
CA THR A 348 -28.45 8.43 26.45
C THR A 348 -29.89 8.02 26.73
N ASP A 349 -30.69 8.95 27.22
CA ASP A 349 -32.12 8.76 27.47
C ASP A 349 -32.93 9.87 26.80
N ARG A 350 -33.68 9.48 25.77
CA ARG A 350 -34.53 10.41 25.00
C ARG A 350 -35.67 11.01 25.83
N LYS A 351 -36.00 10.44 27.00
CA LYS A 351 -37.07 10.94 27.87
C LYS A 351 -36.62 12.11 28.74
N THR A 352 -35.37 12.09 29.20
CA THR A 352 -34.78 13.18 30.01
C THR A 352 -34.20 14.28 29.13
N GLY A 353 -34.00 14.01 27.83
CA GLY A 353 -33.37 14.94 26.89
C GLY A 353 -31.85 14.96 26.99
N TRP A 354 -31.26 14.19 27.91
CA TRP A 354 -29.81 14.10 28.10
C TRP A 354 -29.22 13.01 27.22
N ASN A 355 -28.13 13.35 26.52
CA ASN A 355 -27.26 12.36 25.90
C ASN A 355 -26.07 12.02 26.82
N ALA A 356 -25.44 10.87 26.59
CA ALA A 356 -24.32 10.43 27.41
C ALA A 356 -23.12 11.40 27.34
N ALA A 357 -22.86 12.01 26.19
CA ALA A 357 -21.76 12.97 26.01
C ALA A 357 -22.01 14.26 26.80
N ASP A 358 -23.24 14.77 26.86
CA ASP A 358 -23.60 15.96 27.64
C ASP A 358 -23.39 15.71 29.15
N ALA A 359 -23.74 14.50 29.61
CA ALA A 359 -23.51 14.11 31.00
C ALA A 359 -22.01 14.04 31.35
N TRP A 360 -21.18 13.55 30.42
CA TRP A 360 -19.72 13.58 30.55
C TRP A 360 -19.14 14.99 30.50
N ALA A 361 -19.69 15.88 29.68
CA ALA A 361 -19.30 17.29 29.66
C ALA A 361 -19.66 17.99 30.98
N HIS A 362 -20.85 17.72 31.53
CA HIS A 362 -21.22 18.24 32.85
C HIS A 362 -20.34 17.67 33.97
N PHE A 363 -19.96 16.39 33.88
CA PHE A 363 -19.00 15.78 34.79
C PHE A 363 -17.64 16.50 34.73
N ALA A 364 -17.16 16.85 33.54
CA ALA A 364 -15.86 17.51 33.35
C ALA A 364 -15.79 18.94 33.93
N VAL A 365 -16.94 19.62 34.07
CA VAL A 365 -17.02 20.99 34.62
C VAL A 365 -17.07 20.99 36.16
N ASP A 366 -17.48 19.88 36.81
CA ASP A 366 -17.44 19.75 38.27
C ASP A 366 -15.99 19.78 38.78
N GLU A 367 -15.75 20.45 39.92
CA GLU A 367 -14.39 20.61 40.47
C GLU A 367 -13.69 19.27 40.74
N ASN A 368 -14.42 18.30 41.31
CA ASN A 368 -13.87 16.96 41.56
C ASN A 368 -13.78 16.15 40.25
N GLY A 369 -14.73 16.35 39.34
CA GLY A 369 -14.73 15.70 38.04
C GLY A 369 -13.53 16.12 37.20
N CYS A 370 -13.23 17.41 37.13
CA CYS A 370 -12.09 17.97 36.43
C CYS A 370 -10.76 17.33 36.89
N ALA A 371 -10.55 17.17 38.20
CA ALA A 371 -9.36 16.51 38.74
C ALA A 371 -9.25 15.04 38.30
N ILE A 372 -10.37 14.29 38.27
CA ILE A 372 -10.41 12.90 37.81
C ILE A 372 -10.13 12.81 36.30
N VAL A 373 -10.71 13.73 35.51
CA VAL A 373 -10.49 13.82 34.06
C VAL A 373 -9.02 14.14 33.76
N GLU A 374 -8.39 15.04 34.51
CA GLU A 374 -6.99 15.40 34.30
C GLU A 374 -6.04 14.24 34.59
N GLY A 375 -6.30 13.47 35.65
CA GLY A 375 -5.59 12.21 35.92
C GLY A 375 -5.74 11.19 34.78
N SER A 376 -6.99 10.92 34.37
CA SER A 376 -7.30 9.98 33.29
C SER A 376 -6.67 10.41 31.95
N HIS A 377 -6.67 11.71 31.65
CA HIS A 377 -6.07 12.29 30.45
C HIS A 377 -4.54 12.11 30.44
N LYS A 378 -3.88 12.33 31.59
CA LYS A 378 -2.44 12.14 31.72
C LYS A 378 -2.05 10.66 31.50
N ASP A 379 -2.78 9.74 32.10
CA ASP A 379 -2.52 8.31 31.99
C ASP A 379 -2.76 7.80 30.56
N LEU A 380 -3.80 8.31 29.88
CA LEU A 380 -4.05 7.98 28.47
C LEU A 380 -3.04 8.59 27.52
N LYS A 381 -2.56 9.82 27.77
CA LYS A 381 -1.48 10.41 26.96
C LYS A 381 -0.21 9.57 27.03
N ALA A 382 0.12 8.98 28.18
CA ALA A 382 1.22 8.04 28.31
C ALA A 382 1.02 6.76 27.48
N ASN A 383 -0.23 6.40 27.19
CA ASN A 383 -0.63 5.29 26.32
C ASN A 383 -0.94 5.73 24.87
N LYS A 384 -0.44 6.91 24.44
CA LYS A 384 -0.64 7.48 23.10
C LYS A 384 -2.10 7.76 22.73
N VAL A 385 -2.93 8.07 23.72
CA VAL A 385 -4.33 8.47 23.50
C VAL A 385 -4.58 9.85 24.10
N TRP A 386 -5.07 10.76 23.27
CA TRP A 386 -5.62 12.05 23.69
C TRP A 386 -7.13 11.92 23.88
N ILE A 387 -7.63 12.38 25.03
CA ILE A 387 -9.06 12.52 25.27
C ILE A 387 -9.46 13.99 25.34
N TRP A 388 -10.62 14.34 24.77
CA TRP A 388 -11.23 15.66 24.95
C TRP A 388 -11.68 15.84 26.40
N ARG A 389 -10.95 16.65 27.17
CA ARG A 389 -11.27 16.87 28.60
C ARG A 389 -12.65 17.50 28.81
N GLN A 390 -13.17 18.20 27.81
CA GLN A 390 -14.49 18.85 27.83
C GLN A 390 -15.67 17.91 27.56
N GLY A 391 -15.43 16.63 27.22
CA GLY A 391 -16.48 15.69 26.80
C GLY A 391 -16.17 15.13 25.43
N CYS A 392 -16.75 15.72 24.38
CA CYS A 392 -16.52 15.31 22.99
C CYS A 392 -16.11 16.50 22.12
N ILE A 393 -15.75 16.26 20.86
CA ILE A 393 -15.32 17.32 19.95
C ILE A 393 -16.37 18.45 19.79
N GLU A 394 -17.66 18.14 19.81
CA GLU A 394 -18.74 19.15 19.77
C GLU A 394 -18.73 20.08 20.98
N HIS A 395 -18.33 19.59 22.16
CA HIS A 395 -18.18 20.42 23.36
C HIS A 395 -16.95 21.33 23.27
N VAL A 396 -15.93 20.92 22.52
CA VAL A 396 -14.74 21.76 22.24
C VAL A 396 -15.08 22.87 21.25
N THR A 397 -15.89 22.57 20.22
CA THR A 397 -16.31 23.56 19.22
C THR A 397 -17.48 24.44 19.68
N GLY A 398 -18.18 24.04 20.74
CA GLY A 398 -19.36 24.74 21.25
C GLY A 398 -20.64 24.47 20.45
N ALA A 399 -20.67 23.38 19.67
CA ALA A 399 -21.81 23.04 18.82
C ALA A 399 -22.90 22.30 19.60
N ALA A 400 -24.17 22.68 19.37
CA ALA A 400 -25.32 22.12 20.09
C ALA A 400 -25.96 20.89 19.40
N GLY A 401 -25.57 20.58 18.17
CA GLY A 401 -26.22 19.57 17.31
C GLY A 401 -25.30 18.39 16.96
N LYS A 402 -25.93 17.24 16.68
CA LYS A 402 -25.27 16.06 16.09
C LYS A 402 -25.88 15.76 14.71
N GLY A 403 -25.08 15.20 13.81
CA GLY A 403 -25.50 14.81 12.46
C GLY A 403 -24.84 15.64 11.37
N GLU A 404 -25.20 15.38 10.11
CA GLU A 404 -24.50 15.94 8.95
C GLU A 404 -24.55 17.47 8.89
N ASP A 405 -25.73 18.04 9.12
CA ASP A 405 -25.94 19.49 9.05
C ASP A 405 -25.14 20.22 10.14
N ALA A 406 -25.07 19.64 11.34
CA ALA A 406 -24.28 20.19 12.45
C ALA A 406 -22.77 20.11 12.18
N ILE A 407 -22.30 19.06 11.48
CA ILE A 407 -20.90 18.96 11.07
C ILE A 407 -20.56 20.04 10.03
N ILE A 408 -21.46 20.29 9.06
CA ILE A 408 -21.28 21.33 8.04
C ILE A 408 -21.22 22.72 8.70
N GLU A 409 -22.12 23.01 9.64
CA GLU A 409 -22.12 24.28 10.38
C GLU A 409 -20.81 24.49 11.15
N GLN A 410 -20.28 23.43 11.78
CA GLN A 410 -18.99 23.48 12.47
C GLN A 410 -17.81 23.70 11.51
N GLU A 411 -17.83 23.08 10.32
CA GLU A 411 -16.82 23.34 9.29
C GLU A 411 -16.84 24.79 8.83
N ASP A 412 -18.03 25.34 8.58
CA ASP A 412 -18.19 26.73 8.13
C ASP A 412 -17.73 27.72 9.21
N GLN A 413 -18.04 27.42 10.49
CA GLN A 413 -17.53 28.19 11.62
C GLN A 413 -16.00 28.15 11.68
N LEU A 414 -15.38 26.97 11.62
CA LEU A 414 -13.92 26.83 11.61
C LEU A 414 -13.27 27.52 10.40
N ARG A 415 -13.93 27.50 9.23
CA ARG A 415 -13.45 28.20 8.02
C ARG A 415 -13.47 29.71 8.18
N ALA A 416 -14.42 30.26 8.94
CA ALA A 416 -14.54 31.69 9.18
C ALA A 416 -13.56 32.22 10.24
N LEU A 417 -13.10 31.38 11.17
CA LEU A 417 -12.18 31.77 12.24
C LEU A 417 -10.73 31.93 11.73
N SER A 418 -10.00 32.85 12.35
CA SER A 418 -8.54 32.96 12.21
C SER A 418 -7.82 31.98 13.14
N ALA A 419 -6.53 31.72 12.90
CA ALA A 419 -5.71 30.89 13.79
C ALA A 419 -5.76 31.38 15.25
N ALA A 420 -5.64 32.70 15.46
CA ALA A 420 -5.69 33.31 16.78
C ALA A 420 -7.06 33.12 17.47
N ASP A 421 -8.16 33.20 16.69
CA ASP A 421 -9.49 32.96 17.24
C ASP A 421 -9.66 31.49 17.66
N ILE A 422 -9.14 30.54 16.87
CA ILE A 422 -9.18 29.12 17.23
C ILE A 422 -8.34 28.85 18.48
N GLU A 423 -7.15 29.44 18.62
CA GLU A 423 -6.34 29.30 19.83
C GLU A 423 -7.04 29.87 21.07
N GLN A 424 -7.75 30.99 20.92
CA GLN A 424 -8.47 31.62 22.02
C GLN A 424 -9.77 30.89 22.39
N GLN A 425 -10.57 30.51 21.40
CA GLN A 425 -11.90 29.92 21.61
C GLN A 425 -11.82 28.40 21.83
N MET A 426 -10.85 27.73 21.21
CA MET A 426 -10.71 26.27 21.19
C MET A 426 -9.27 25.84 21.54
N PRO A 427 -8.72 26.23 22.71
CA PRO A 427 -7.32 25.95 23.08
C PRO A 427 -6.99 24.45 23.15
N ALA A 428 -8.00 23.60 23.30
CA ALA A 428 -7.83 22.14 23.28
C ALA A 428 -7.34 21.62 21.92
N PHE A 429 -7.72 22.24 20.79
CA PHE A 429 -7.23 21.85 19.47
C PHE A 429 -5.73 22.10 19.35
N LYS A 430 -5.28 23.30 19.72
CA LYS A 430 -3.86 23.66 19.68
C LYS A 430 -3.02 22.69 20.52
N ALA A 431 -3.42 22.46 21.76
CA ALA A 431 -2.72 21.53 22.66
C ALA A 431 -2.72 20.08 22.15
N CYS A 432 -3.80 19.64 21.50
CA CYS A 432 -3.89 18.32 20.87
C CYS A 432 -2.91 18.20 19.70
N PHE A 433 -2.91 19.18 18.79
CA PHE A 433 -2.05 19.15 17.62
C PHE A 433 -0.56 19.32 17.94
N ASP A 434 -0.21 20.17 18.91
CA ASP A 434 1.17 20.27 19.39
C ASP A 434 1.63 18.90 19.91
N TRP A 435 0.78 18.20 20.68
CA TRP A 435 1.07 16.84 21.12
C TRP A 435 1.18 15.82 19.98
N ILE A 436 0.31 15.90 18.96
CA ILE A 436 0.37 15.02 17.76
C ILE A 436 1.68 15.20 16.99
N ARG A 437 2.23 16.42 16.95
CA ARG A 437 3.49 16.71 16.24
C ARG A 437 4.73 16.20 16.99
N ASP A 438 4.66 16.14 18.32
CA ASP A 438 5.80 15.90 19.19
C ASP A 438 6.00 14.43 19.66
N PHE A 439 4.99 13.55 19.52
CA PHE A 439 4.99 12.23 20.18
C PHE A 439 5.84 11.12 19.54
#